data_AF-A0A821HFP8-F1
#
_entry.id   AF-A0A821HFP8-F1
#
_cell.length_a   1.000
_cell.length_b   1.000
_cell.length_c   1.000
_cell.angle_alpha   90.00
_cell.angle_beta   90.00
_cell.angle_gamma   90.00
#
_symmetry.space_group_name_H-M   'P 1'
#
loop_
_entity.id
_entity.type
_entity.pdbx_description
1 polymer ?
#
loop_
_entity_poly.entity_id
_entity_poly.type
_entity_poly.pdbx_seq_one_letter_code
_entity_poly.pdbx_strand_id
1 'polypeptide(L)'
;DQFQSAVRETNRKLIREEFNDFFQTCLTHLSYAMPPATNPDIGEKIIIRMIGLLPVKKTNFDLTSHSTTQFAFALIDDIKEHYDDLFATITTGDWPLFRDGLTLCLALELLSKSKDTILLVHQMKNEACKKDLANALLLRLEYLERPVLGLNWISLFTIVDPNIFSVKQLELTGSIATYITSLVQIVGMNIDKMEVADETIRHFDKLIFEDCLPVNLESITFLLKFLQMESKETNESSKNVLKMVNKVIESSIELRRKIQTYLYALKITMEHFRDIRFILSFKPQSILLFLVDRKDLLIHLMNHANASYSYEYFKQWFCSFLLFNEDLNDWNKQTYQELIRHWSHQLCKYYDIMIKIMTNIDVLSNAFENQHYQAMFIDYMISVCFQQ
;
A
#
# COMPACT_ATOMS: atom_id res chain seq x y z
N ASP A 1 25.33 -31.55 13.25
CA ASP A 1 25.37 -32.18 14.59
C ASP A 1 26.16 -31.39 15.61
N GLN A 2 27.47 -31.14 15.43
CA GLN A 2 28.27 -30.37 16.40
C GLN A 2 27.69 -28.98 16.72
N PHE A 3 27.30 -28.21 15.69
CA PHE A 3 26.62 -26.92 15.89
C PHE A 3 25.28 -27.05 16.63
N GLN A 4 24.50 -28.09 16.32
CA GLN A 4 23.22 -28.35 16.96
C GLN A 4 23.38 -28.70 18.44
N SER A 5 24.39 -29.49 18.80
CA SER A 5 24.75 -29.76 20.19
C SER A 5 25.17 -28.48 20.92
N ALA A 6 26.03 -27.66 20.31
CA ALA A 6 26.47 -26.39 20.90
C ALA A 6 25.31 -25.40 21.17
N VAL A 7 24.37 -25.28 20.25
CA VAL A 7 23.17 -24.45 20.42
C VAL A 7 22.25 -25.00 21.50
N ARG A 8 22.09 -26.33 21.60
CA ARG A 8 21.23 -26.98 22.61
C ARG A 8 21.82 -26.91 24.02
N GLU A 9 23.13 -27.14 24.15
CA GLU A 9 23.83 -27.16 25.44
C GLU A 9 23.88 -25.78 26.10
N THR A 10 23.94 -24.72 25.29
CA THR A 10 24.09 -23.36 25.83
C THR A 10 22.79 -22.81 26.40
N ASN A 11 21.61 -23.28 25.97
CA ASN A 11 20.26 -22.81 26.39
C ASN A 11 20.14 -21.25 26.46
N ARG A 12 21.06 -20.57 25.78
CA ARG A 12 21.39 -19.16 25.97
C ARG A 12 20.54 -18.37 25.00
N LYS A 13 19.92 -17.30 25.48
CA LYS A 13 19.20 -16.37 24.61
C LYS A 13 20.23 -15.70 23.71
N LEU A 14 20.12 -15.94 22.39
CA LEU A 14 20.91 -15.23 21.39
C LEU A 14 20.63 -13.74 21.50
N ILE A 15 21.65 -12.92 21.78
CA ILE A 15 21.53 -11.46 21.76
C ILE A 15 21.67 -10.94 20.32
N ARG A 16 21.37 -9.65 20.12
CA ARG A 16 21.39 -9.05 18.78
C ARG A 16 22.78 -9.06 18.16
N GLU A 17 23.80 -8.77 18.95
CA GLU A 17 25.20 -8.74 18.53
C GLU A 17 25.63 -10.14 18.05
N GLU A 18 25.34 -11.18 18.82
CA GLU A 18 25.65 -12.58 18.45
C GLU A 18 24.93 -13.02 17.17
N PHE A 19 23.68 -12.56 16.97
CA PHE A 19 22.96 -12.79 15.71
C PHE A 19 23.69 -12.13 14.54
N ASN A 20 24.06 -10.86 14.66
CA ASN A 20 24.78 -10.14 13.61
C ASN A 20 26.18 -10.74 13.34
N ASP A 21 26.91 -11.11 14.39
CA ASP A 21 28.22 -11.73 14.30
C ASP A 21 28.17 -13.08 13.57
N PHE A 22 27.11 -13.88 13.80
CA PHE A 22 26.88 -15.11 13.06
C PHE A 22 26.78 -14.83 11.56
N PHE A 23 25.91 -13.90 11.14
CA PHE A 23 25.72 -13.59 9.73
C PHE A 23 26.95 -12.92 9.10
N GLN A 24 27.67 -12.06 9.84
CA GLN A 24 28.93 -11.48 9.39
C GLN A 24 30.00 -12.56 9.18
N THR A 25 30.07 -13.53 10.08
CA THR A 25 30.98 -14.68 9.96
C THR A 25 30.62 -15.50 8.73
N CYS A 26 29.35 -15.84 8.55
CA CYS A 26 28.86 -16.55 7.38
C CYS A 26 29.17 -15.78 6.09
N LEU A 27 28.97 -14.46 6.06
CA LEU A 27 29.28 -13.61 4.90
C LEU A 27 30.77 -13.59 4.56
N THR A 28 31.61 -13.45 5.57
CA THR A 28 33.08 -13.43 5.42
C THR A 28 33.58 -14.75 4.84
N HIS A 29 32.95 -15.86 5.25
CA HIS A 29 33.34 -17.21 4.84
C HIS A 29 32.51 -17.78 3.68
N LEU A 30 31.49 -17.05 3.19
CA LEU A 30 30.62 -17.51 2.10
C LEU A 30 31.44 -17.84 0.85
N SER A 31 32.38 -16.97 0.47
CA SER A 31 33.28 -17.20 -0.67
C SER A 31 34.20 -18.42 -0.52
N TYR A 32 34.47 -18.87 0.71
CA TYR A 32 35.27 -20.06 1.00
C TYR A 32 34.41 -21.34 1.13
N ALA A 33 33.13 -21.19 1.45
CA ALA A 33 32.15 -22.28 1.53
C ALA A 33 31.49 -22.58 0.16
N MET A 34 31.55 -21.61 -0.76
CA MET A 34 31.05 -21.69 -2.14
C MET A 34 32.14 -21.83 -3.25
N PRO A 35 33.25 -22.60 -3.10
CA PRO A 35 34.15 -22.88 -4.24
C PRO A 35 33.51 -23.87 -5.23
N PRO A 36 34.04 -23.99 -6.47
CA PRO A 36 33.55 -24.90 -7.51
C PRO A 36 33.95 -26.37 -7.25
N ALA A 37 33.77 -26.86 -6.01
CA ALA A 37 34.18 -28.19 -5.57
C ALA A 37 32.95 -29.09 -5.40
N THR A 38 32.78 -29.98 -6.38
CA THR A 38 32.06 -31.28 -6.38
C THR A 38 30.63 -31.42 -5.81
N ASN A 39 30.05 -30.49 -5.04
CA ASN A 39 28.63 -30.42 -4.64
C ASN A 39 28.31 -29.11 -3.86
N PRO A 40 28.21 -27.94 -4.52
CA PRO A 40 27.90 -26.66 -3.86
C PRO A 40 26.60 -26.70 -3.05
N ASP A 41 25.60 -27.44 -3.53
CA ASP A 41 24.28 -27.61 -2.90
C ASP A 41 24.34 -28.17 -1.46
N ILE A 42 25.34 -29.00 -1.15
CA ILE A 42 25.50 -29.58 0.19
C ILE A 42 25.95 -28.50 1.18
N GLY A 43 26.84 -27.60 0.75
CA GLY A 43 27.33 -26.48 1.58
C GLY A 43 26.19 -25.52 1.93
N GLU A 44 25.43 -25.11 0.92
CA GLU A 44 24.23 -24.26 1.10
C GLU A 44 23.20 -24.91 2.02
N LYS A 45 22.87 -26.19 1.78
CA LYS A 45 21.95 -26.94 2.63
C LYS A 45 22.39 -26.95 4.10
N ILE A 46 23.69 -27.12 4.36
CA ILE A 46 24.23 -27.09 5.73
C ILE A 46 24.06 -25.70 6.35
N ILE A 47 24.43 -24.65 5.61
CA ILE A 47 24.32 -23.26 6.06
C ILE A 47 22.87 -22.91 6.40
N ILE A 48 21.92 -23.24 5.52
CA ILE A 48 20.49 -23.00 5.73
C ILE A 48 20.02 -23.73 7.00
N ARG A 49 20.41 -24.99 7.19
CA ARG A 49 20.07 -25.74 8.42
C ARG A 49 20.68 -25.14 9.68
N MET A 50 21.89 -24.59 9.60
CA MET A 50 22.52 -23.88 10.73
C MET A 50 21.71 -22.62 11.10
N ILE A 51 21.27 -21.86 10.10
CA ILE A 51 20.39 -20.71 10.29
C ILE A 51 19.08 -21.14 10.95
N GLY A 52 18.50 -22.27 10.53
CA GLY A 52 17.27 -22.83 11.11
C GLY A 52 17.38 -23.25 12.58
N LEU A 53 18.60 -23.39 13.12
CA LEU A 53 18.83 -23.70 14.53
C LEU A 53 18.89 -22.44 15.41
N LEU A 54 18.96 -21.23 14.84
CA LEU A 54 19.10 -20.00 15.60
C LEU A 54 17.82 -19.69 16.40
N PRO A 55 17.91 -19.44 17.72
CA PRO A 55 16.75 -19.09 18.54
C PRO A 55 16.35 -17.62 18.34
N VAL A 56 15.89 -17.28 17.14
CA VAL A 56 15.52 -15.92 16.73
C VAL A 56 14.20 -15.49 17.36
N LYS A 57 14.23 -14.31 17.99
CA LYS A 57 13.12 -13.62 18.64
C LYS A 57 13.00 -12.20 18.09
N LYS A 58 11.85 -11.55 18.27
CA LYS A 58 11.64 -10.16 17.84
C LYS A 58 12.74 -9.19 18.33
N THR A 59 13.28 -9.42 19.52
CA THR A 59 14.29 -8.54 20.14
C THR A 59 15.69 -8.66 19.53
N ASN A 60 16.08 -9.86 19.05
CA ASN A 60 17.40 -10.11 18.49
C ASN A 60 17.43 -10.05 16.95
N PHE A 61 16.27 -10.08 16.30
CA PHE A 61 16.15 -9.95 14.86
C PHE A 61 16.46 -8.52 14.38
N ASP A 62 17.59 -8.37 13.70
CA ASP A 62 18.12 -7.07 13.29
C ASP A 62 18.21 -6.92 11.77
N LEU A 63 17.31 -6.08 11.24
CA LEU A 63 17.28 -5.69 9.83
C LEU A 63 18.24 -4.54 9.51
N THR A 64 18.79 -3.86 10.52
CA THR A 64 19.68 -2.71 10.31
C THR A 64 21.12 -3.14 10.03
N SER A 65 21.46 -4.39 10.37
CA SER A 65 22.75 -4.98 10.06
C SER A 65 22.90 -5.22 8.55
N HIS A 66 23.83 -4.49 7.94
CA HIS A 66 24.18 -4.64 6.53
C HIS A 66 24.65 -6.07 6.22
N SER A 67 25.43 -6.66 7.11
CA SER A 67 25.97 -8.01 6.98
C SER A 67 24.88 -9.07 6.93
N THR A 68 23.92 -8.98 7.86
CA THR A 68 22.78 -9.89 7.96
C THR A 68 21.94 -9.85 6.69
N THR A 69 21.60 -8.65 6.26
CA THR A 69 20.76 -8.45 5.07
C THR A 69 21.50 -8.87 3.79
N GLN A 70 22.75 -8.46 3.61
CA GLN A 70 23.57 -8.83 2.45
C GLN A 70 23.77 -10.34 2.33
N PHE A 71 24.06 -11.02 3.45
CA PHE A 71 24.20 -12.47 3.44
C PHE A 71 22.91 -13.18 3.04
N ALA A 72 21.78 -12.82 3.67
CA ALA A 72 20.50 -13.44 3.36
C ALA A 72 20.14 -13.25 1.88
N PHE A 73 20.40 -12.08 1.31
CA PHE A 73 20.11 -11.83 -0.10
C PHE A 73 21.02 -12.63 -1.03
N ALA A 74 22.32 -12.69 -0.74
CA ALA A 74 23.25 -13.48 -1.53
C ALA A 74 22.84 -14.96 -1.53
N LEU A 75 22.49 -15.49 -0.36
CA LEU A 75 22.04 -16.87 -0.23
C LEU A 75 20.71 -17.13 -0.96
N ILE A 76 19.72 -16.23 -0.85
CA ILE A 76 18.45 -16.40 -1.56
C ILE A 76 18.62 -16.27 -3.09
N ASP A 77 19.45 -15.34 -3.56
CA ASP A 77 19.73 -15.20 -4.99
C ASP A 77 20.42 -16.46 -5.55
N ASP A 78 21.33 -17.08 -4.78
CA ASP A 78 22.00 -18.34 -5.15
C ASP A 78 21.03 -19.54 -5.18
N ILE A 79 20.17 -19.67 -4.16
CA ILE A 79 19.12 -20.70 -4.11
C ILE A 79 18.18 -20.60 -5.32
N LYS A 80 17.89 -19.38 -5.81
CA LYS A 80 17.07 -19.18 -7.01
C LYS A 80 17.77 -19.67 -8.27
N GLU A 81 19.09 -19.51 -8.36
CA GLU A 81 19.91 -19.95 -9.50
C GLU A 81 20.05 -21.48 -9.53
N HIS A 82 20.25 -22.10 -8.37
CA HIS A 82 20.51 -23.55 -8.22
C HIS A 82 19.32 -24.33 -7.64
N TYR A 83 18.10 -23.82 -7.84
CA TYR A 83 16.88 -24.31 -7.17
C TYR A 83 16.66 -25.82 -7.30
N ASP A 84 16.67 -26.35 -8.53
CA ASP A 84 16.31 -27.75 -8.78
C ASP A 84 17.35 -28.72 -8.18
N ASP A 85 18.63 -28.36 -8.25
CA ASP A 85 19.74 -29.16 -7.73
C ASP A 85 19.73 -29.16 -6.20
N LEU A 86 19.62 -27.98 -5.57
CA LEU A 86 19.55 -27.86 -4.11
C LEU A 86 18.39 -28.67 -3.52
N PHE A 87 17.18 -28.48 -4.05
CA PHE A 87 15.99 -29.16 -3.51
C PHE A 87 16.01 -30.67 -3.72
N ALA A 88 16.68 -31.18 -4.76
CA ALA A 88 16.87 -32.61 -4.96
C ALA A 88 17.72 -33.26 -3.84
N THR A 89 18.58 -32.49 -3.17
CA THR A 89 19.40 -33.01 -2.06
C THR A 89 18.69 -33.07 -0.71
N ILE A 90 17.50 -32.47 -0.57
CA ILE A 90 16.82 -32.31 0.72
C ILE A 90 15.97 -33.55 1.01
N THR A 91 16.31 -34.26 2.08
CA THR A 91 15.51 -35.40 2.56
C THR A 91 14.39 -34.94 3.49
N THR A 92 13.37 -35.78 3.68
CA THR A 92 12.29 -35.53 4.66
C THR A 92 12.81 -35.29 6.08
N GLY A 93 13.92 -35.93 6.47
CA GLY A 93 14.55 -35.73 7.77
C GLY A 93 15.28 -34.39 7.91
N ASP A 94 15.78 -33.83 6.80
CA ASP A 94 16.44 -32.52 6.79
C ASP A 94 15.45 -31.35 6.72
N TRP A 95 14.26 -31.60 6.17
CA TRP A 95 13.25 -30.59 5.84
C TRP A 95 12.94 -29.62 7.00
N PRO A 96 12.70 -30.04 8.26
CA PRO A 96 12.31 -29.09 9.30
C PRO A 96 13.33 -27.98 9.55
N LEU A 97 14.61 -28.35 9.71
CA LEU A 97 15.70 -27.38 9.93
C LEU A 97 15.98 -26.55 8.68
N PHE A 98 15.90 -27.17 7.51
CA PHE A 98 16.08 -26.46 6.25
C PHE A 98 14.98 -25.41 6.06
N ARG A 99 13.71 -25.78 6.24
CA ARG A 99 12.55 -24.90 6.16
C ARG A 99 12.67 -23.74 7.14
N ASP A 100 13.04 -23.99 8.40
CA ASP A 100 13.15 -22.94 9.41
C ASP A 100 14.26 -21.92 9.06
N GLY A 101 15.36 -22.41 8.50
CA GLY A 101 16.45 -21.56 8.00
C GLY A 101 16.04 -20.75 6.79
N LEU A 102 15.44 -21.39 5.79
CA LEU A 102 14.94 -20.73 4.59
C LEU A 102 13.87 -19.69 4.93
N THR A 103 12.96 -20.02 5.85
CA THR A 103 11.95 -19.09 6.38
C THR A 103 12.59 -17.82 6.94
N LEU A 104 13.68 -17.95 7.70
CA LEU A 104 14.39 -16.82 8.28
C LEU A 104 15.05 -15.94 7.20
N CYS A 105 15.69 -16.57 6.20
CA CYS A 105 16.28 -15.85 5.06
C CYS A 105 15.22 -15.11 4.22
N LEU A 106 14.10 -15.77 3.92
CA LEU A 106 12.98 -15.15 3.21
C LEU A 106 12.37 -14.00 4.00
N ALA A 107 12.20 -14.15 5.32
CA ALA A 107 11.72 -13.07 6.18
C ALA A 107 12.68 -11.86 6.19
N LEU A 108 14.00 -12.10 6.22
CA LEU A 108 15.00 -11.03 6.10
C LEU A 108 14.86 -10.27 4.77
N GLU A 109 14.70 -10.97 3.65
CA GLU A 109 14.54 -10.32 2.33
C GLU A 109 13.22 -9.55 2.20
N LEU A 110 12.10 -10.17 2.57
CA LEU A 110 10.77 -9.56 2.50
C LEU A 110 10.63 -8.31 3.36
N LEU A 111 11.28 -8.26 4.52
CA LEU A 111 11.21 -7.12 5.43
C LEU A 111 12.23 -6.02 5.09
N SER A 112 13.20 -6.27 4.20
CA SER A 112 14.31 -5.35 3.92
C SER A 112 14.32 -4.76 2.51
N LYS A 113 13.75 -5.44 1.51
CA LYS A 113 13.83 -5.03 0.10
C LYS A 113 12.51 -5.23 -0.62
N SER A 114 12.22 -4.34 -1.56
CA SER A 114 11.15 -4.49 -2.56
C SER A 114 11.59 -5.37 -3.74
N LYS A 115 12.01 -6.60 -3.45
CA LYS A 115 12.24 -7.66 -4.45
C LYS A 115 11.08 -8.65 -4.44
N ASP A 116 10.85 -9.36 -5.54
CA ASP A 116 9.89 -10.46 -5.61
C ASP A 116 10.49 -11.75 -5.03
N THR A 117 10.66 -11.77 -3.72
CA THR A 117 11.19 -12.91 -2.97
C THR A 117 10.25 -14.12 -3.01
N ILE A 118 8.94 -13.90 -3.14
CA ILE A 118 7.94 -14.97 -3.09
C ILE A 118 7.93 -15.83 -4.35
N LEU A 119 8.50 -15.35 -5.46
CA LEU A 119 8.70 -16.16 -6.66
C LEU A 119 9.37 -17.51 -6.35
N LEU A 120 10.34 -17.56 -5.42
CA LEU A 120 10.99 -18.79 -4.99
C LEU A 120 9.99 -19.79 -4.38
N VAL A 121 9.07 -19.31 -3.54
CA VAL A 121 8.04 -20.15 -2.92
C VAL A 121 7.08 -20.69 -3.98
N HIS A 122 6.74 -19.88 -5.00
CA HIS A 122 5.88 -20.31 -6.10
C HIS A 122 6.53 -21.38 -7.00
N GLN A 123 7.85 -21.31 -7.18
CA GLN A 123 8.62 -22.27 -7.98
C GLN A 123 8.68 -23.67 -7.36
N MET A 124 8.26 -23.83 -6.11
CA MET A 124 8.31 -25.13 -5.43
C MET A 124 7.35 -26.16 -6.03
N LYS A 125 7.93 -27.23 -6.61
CA LYS A 125 7.20 -28.34 -7.25
C LYS A 125 6.43 -29.22 -6.26
N ASN A 126 6.94 -29.37 -5.02
CA ASN A 126 6.28 -30.18 -3.99
C ASN A 126 5.27 -29.31 -3.23
N GLU A 127 3.99 -29.47 -3.53
CA GLU A 127 2.89 -28.69 -2.94
C GLU A 127 2.82 -28.79 -1.40
N ALA A 128 3.15 -29.94 -0.82
CA ALA A 128 3.16 -30.09 0.64
C ALA A 128 4.28 -29.27 1.29
N CYS A 129 5.49 -29.31 0.72
CA CYS A 129 6.62 -28.51 1.20
C CYS A 129 6.39 -27.02 0.96
N LYS A 130 5.81 -26.66 -0.19
CA LYS A 130 5.43 -25.29 -0.55
C LYS A 130 4.45 -24.70 0.47
N LYS A 131 3.38 -25.43 0.79
CA LYS A 131 2.39 -25.01 1.79
C LYS A 131 3.00 -24.92 3.19
N ASP A 132 3.84 -25.87 3.59
CA ASP A 132 4.51 -25.86 4.89
C ASP A 132 5.47 -24.67 5.04
N LEU A 133 6.28 -24.37 4.01
CA LEU A 133 7.15 -23.20 4.00
C LEU A 133 6.36 -21.89 4.03
N ALA A 134 5.30 -21.77 3.22
CA ALA A 134 4.46 -20.57 3.21
C ALA A 134 3.80 -20.34 4.58
N ASN A 135 3.30 -21.39 5.23
CA ASN A 135 2.72 -21.32 6.57
C ASN A 135 3.77 -20.85 7.60
N ALA A 136 4.95 -21.47 7.58
CA ALA A 136 6.04 -21.12 8.48
C ALA A 136 6.49 -19.66 8.29
N LEU A 137 6.55 -19.21 7.04
CA LEU A 137 6.91 -17.84 6.68
C LEU A 137 5.88 -16.82 7.15
N LEU A 138 4.58 -17.06 6.89
CA LEU A 138 3.53 -16.13 7.32
C LEU A 138 3.48 -16.00 8.85
N LEU A 139 3.56 -17.11 9.58
CA LEU A 139 3.61 -17.11 11.05
C LEU A 139 4.88 -16.42 11.58
N ARG A 140 6.01 -16.59 10.90
CA ARG A 140 7.25 -15.90 11.26
C ARG A 140 7.13 -14.40 11.07
N LEU A 141 6.55 -13.96 9.95
CA LEU A 141 6.32 -12.54 9.68
C LEU A 141 5.36 -11.94 10.71
N GLU A 142 4.24 -12.62 10.99
CA GLU A 142 3.29 -12.24 12.05
C GLU A 142 4.01 -12.07 13.40
N TYR A 143 4.83 -13.03 13.81
CA TYR A 143 5.60 -12.96 15.06
C TYR A 143 6.59 -11.79 15.12
N LEU A 144 7.16 -11.39 13.98
CA LEU A 144 8.12 -10.29 13.91
C LEU A 144 7.42 -8.92 13.98
N GLU A 145 6.13 -8.84 13.64
CA GLU A 145 5.28 -7.64 13.68
C GLU A 145 5.96 -6.45 12.97
N ARG A 146 6.41 -6.67 11.73
CA ARG A 146 7.00 -5.63 10.88
C ARG A 146 6.29 -5.57 9.52
N PRO A 147 6.06 -4.37 8.95
CA PRO A 147 5.52 -4.25 7.61
C PRO A 147 6.42 -4.94 6.58
N VAL A 148 5.81 -5.69 5.66
CA VAL A 148 6.49 -6.34 4.55
C VAL A 148 6.71 -5.35 3.42
N LEU A 149 7.96 -5.24 2.96
CA LEU A 149 8.38 -4.34 1.89
C LEU A 149 8.54 -5.08 0.55
N GLY A 150 8.63 -6.40 0.58
CA GLY A 150 8.77 -7.30 -0.57
C GLY A 150 7.61 -7.19 -1.57
N LEU A 151 7.91 -7.43 -2.84
CA LEU A 151 6.89 -7.43 -3.89
C LEU A 151 6.11 -8.75 -3.87
N ASN A 152 4.86 -8.70 -4.34
CA ASN A 152 3.98 -9.86 -4.51
C ASN A 152 3.76 -10.73 -3.26
N TRP A 153 4.14 -10.26 -2.07
CA TRP A 153 4.07 -11.05 -0.85
C TRP A 153 2.65 -11.47 -0.47
N ILE A 154 1.66 -10.69 -0.90
CA ILE A 154 0.23 -10.96 -0.74
C ILE A 154 -0.16 -12.31 -1.37
N SER A 155 0.57 -12.79 -2.39
CA SER A 155 0.33 -14.11 -2.97
C SER A 155 0.64 -15.27 -2.00
N LEU A 156 1.33 -15.03 -0.87
CA LEU A 156 1.43 -16.03 0.19
C LEU A 156 0.07 -16.44 0.72
N PHE A 157 -0.89 -15.50 0.81
CA PHE A 157 -2.24 -15.82 1.27
C PHE A 157 -2.87 -16.91 0.39
N THR A 158 -2.59 -16.97 -0.92
CA THR A 158 -3.16 -18.01 -1.80
C THR A 158 -2.58 -19.41 -1.60
N ILE A 159 -1.45 -19.55 -0.89
CA ILE A 159 -0.74 -20.82 -0.71
C ILE A 159 -1.01 -21.42 0.67
N VAL A 160 -1.09 -20.56 1.70
CA VAL A 160 -1.15 -21.01 3.10
C VAL A 160 -2.47 -21.68 3.45
N ASP A 161 -2.47 -22.43 4.56
CA ASP A 161 -3.68 -23.03 5.08
C ASP A 161 -4.69 -21.96 5.55
N PRO A 162 -5.94 -22.00 5.06
CA PRO A 162 -6.94 -21.02 5.46
C PRO A 162 -7.27 -20.99 6.96
N ASN A 163 -6.95 -22.06 7.69
CA ASN A 163 -7.19 -22.14 9.13
C ASN A 163 -6.10 -21.47 9.97
N ILE A 164 -4.97 -21.09 9.37
CA ILE A 164 -3.88 -20.37 10.04
C ILE A 164 -4.08 -18.84 9.95
N PHE A 165 -5.03 -18.38 9.14
CA PHE A 165 -5.28 -16.95 9.01
C PHE A 165 -5.71 -16.31 10.32
N SER A 166 -5.05 -15.21 10.62
CA SER A 166 -5.28 -14.35 11.76
C SER A 166 -5.41 -12.94 11.23
N VAL A 167 -6.38 -12.16 11.72
CA VAL A 167 -6.56 -10.77 11.31
C VAL A 167 -5.29 -9.94 11.56
N LYS A 168 -4.47 -10.33 12.55
CA LYS A 168 -3.16 -9.70 12.84
C LYS A 168 -2.16 -9.79 11.69
N GLN A 169 -2.30 -10.77 10.80
CA GLN A 169 -1.42 -10.88 9.62
C GLN A 169 -1.64 -9.71 8.65
N LEU A 170 -2.78 -9.01 8.73
CA LEU A 170 -2.99 -7.78 7.99
C LEU A 170 -2.19 -6.59 8.56
N GLU A 171 -1.67 -6.67 9.79
CA GLU A 171 -0.73 -5.68 10.35
C GLU A 171 0.64 -5.70 9.64
N LEU A 172 0.93 -6.77 8.88
CA LEU A 172 2.11 -6.86 8.01
C LEU A 172 2.03 -5.91 6.81
N THR A 173 0.87 -5.29 6.58
CA THR A 173 0.66 -4.38 5.45
C THR A 173 1.15 -2.98 5.84
N GLY A 174 1.92 -2.33 4.96
CA GLY A 174 2.40 -0.96 5.18
C GLY A 174 1.54 0.12 4.50
N SER A 175 0.45 -0.27 3.84
CA SER A 175 -0.41 0.64 3.08
C SER A 175 -1.84 0.14 3.01
N ILE A 176 -2.79 1.07 2.86
CA ILE A 176 -4.21 0.75 2.64
C ILE A 176 -4.40 -0.14 1.42
N ALA A 177 -3.67 0.13 0.33
CA ALA A 177 -3.79 -0.67 -0.89
C ALA A 177 -3.40 -2.13 -0.63
N THR A 178 -2.26 -2.36 0.00
CA THR A 178 -1.78 -3.70 0.38
C THR A 178 -2.74 -4.38 1.35
N TYR A 179 -3.30 -3.65 2.34
CA TYR A 179 -4.29 -4.17 3.27
C TYR A 179 -5.53 -4.69 2.56
N ILE A 180 -6.14 -3.87 1.70
CA ILE A 180 -7.35 -4.21 0.98
C ILE A 180 -7.11 -5.37 0.00
N THR A 181 -6.00 -5.36 -0.74
CA THR A 181 -5.66 -6.48 -1.63
C THR A 181 -5.44 -7.77 -0.86
N SER A 182 -4.81 -7.72 0.32
CA SER A 182 -4.63 -8.89 1.19
C SER A 182 -5.96 -9.42 1.71
N LEU A 183 -6.84 -8.52 2.12
CA LEU A 183 -8.16 -8.88 2.59
C LEU A 183 -9.01 -9.55 1.49
N VAL A 184 -8.93 -9.06 0.25
CA VAL A 184 -9.57 -9.71 -0.91
C VAL A 184 -9.11 -11.16 -1.07
N GLN A 185 -7.80 -11.43 -0.95
CA GLN A 185 -7.27 -12.80 -1.06
C GLN A 185 -7.76 -13.69 0.10
N ILE A 186 -7.71 -13.20 1.34
CA ILE A 186 -8.13 -13.96 2.52
C ILE A 186 -9.62 -14.28 2.47
N VAL A 187 -10.46 -13.29 2.14
CA VAL A 187 -11.91 -13.45 2.03
C VAL A 187 -12.27 -14.35 0.85
N GLY A 188 -11.59 -14.19 -0.30
CA GLY A 188 -11.80 -15.05 -1.47
C GLY A 188 -11.53 -16.53 -1.19
N MET A 189 -10.68 -16.85 -0.23
CA MET A 189 -10.39 -18.23 0.18
C MET A 189 -11.31 -18.76 1.29
N ASN A 190 -12.05 -17.89 1.99
CA ASN A 190 -12.86 -18.25 3.17
C ASN A 190 -14.28 -17.65 3.12
N ILE A 191 -14.92 -17.68 1.95
CA ILE A 191 -16.23 -17.04 1.69
C ILE A 191 -17.31 -17.43 2.73
N ASP A 192 -17.19 -18.61 3.35
CA ASP A 192 -18.17 -19.13 4.32
C ASP A 192 -17.99 -18.64 5.77
N LYS A 193 -16.90 -17.92 6.11
CA LYS A 193 -16.64 -17.42 7.48
C LYS A 193 -17.13 -15.97 7.64
N MET A 194 -18.45 -15.80 7.75
CA MET A 194 -19.14 -14.50 7.89
C MET A 194 -18.74 -13.71 9.17
N GLU A 195 -18.19 -14.37 10.20
CA GLU A 195 -17.72 -13.76 11.45
C GLU A 195 -16.49 -12.85 11.30
N VAL A 196 -15.79 -12.94 10.15
CA VAL A 196 -14.58 -12.15 9.87
C VAL A 196 -14.91 -10.67 9.66
N ALA A 197 -16.13 -10.30 9.25
CA ALA A 197 -16.44 -8.93 8.89
C ALA A 197 -16.31 -7.94 10.07
N ASP A 198 -16.91 -8.23 11.22
CA ASP A 198 -16.94 -7.29 12.35
C ASP A 198 -15.57 -7.16 13.04
N GLU A 199 -14.85 -8.27 13.17
CA GLU A 199 -13.47 -8.25 13.68
C GLU A 199 -12.55 -7.47 12.74
N THR A 200 -12.66 -7.71 11.43
CA THR A 200 -11.86 -7.00 10.41
C THR A 200 -12.21 -5.52 10.35
N ILE A 201 -13.49 -5.14 10.50
CA ILE A 201 -13.91 -3.74 10.59
C ILE A 201 -13.21 -3.06 11.77
N ARG A 202 -13.31 -3.64 12.98
CA ARG A 202 -12.67 -3.06 14.18
C ARG A 202 -11.16 -2.97 14.04
N HIS A 203 -10.54 -4.00 13.47
CA HIS A 203 -9.11 -4.03 13.24
C HIS A 203 -8.66 -2.97 12.24
N PHE A 204 -9.35 -2.83 11.11
CA PHE A 204 -9.06 -1.82 10.11
C PHE A 204 -9.21 -0.40 10.68
N ASP A 205 -10.31 -0.12 11.41
CA ASP A 205 -10.52 1.17 12.07
C ASP A 205 -9.40 1.49 13.07
N LYS A 206 -8.96 0.49 13.85
CA LYS A 206 -7.84 0.62 14.78
C LYS A 206 -6.55 1.00 14.07
N LEU A 207 -6.19 0.31 12.98
CA LEU A 207 -4.95 0.59 12.25
C LEU A 207 -4.95 1.96 11.58
N ILE A 208 -6.11 2.44 11.13
CA ILE A 208 -6.27 3.79 10.61
C ILE A 208 -6.13 4.83 11.74
N PHE A 209 -6.74 4.56 12.91
CA PHE A 209 -6.65 5.43 14.08
C PHE A 209 -5.20 5.59 14.57
N GLU A 210 -4.46 4.48 14.63
CA GLU A 210 -3.06 4.42 15.08
C GLU A 210 -2.04 4.90 14.03
N ASP A 211 -2.50 5.39 12.86
CA ASP A 211 -1.67 5.83 11.74
C ASP A 211 -0.72 4.75 11.17
N CYS A 212 -1.02 3.47 11.45
CA CYS A 212 -0.31 2.32 10.87
C CYS A 212 -0.60 2.17 9.36
N LEU A 213 -1.78 2.63 8.92
CA LEU A 213 -2.18 2.67 7.52
C LEU A 213 -2.37 4.13 7.09
N PRO A 214 -1.36 4.75 6.46
CA PRO A 214 -1.39 6.18 6.17
C PRO A 214 -2.50 6.52 5.15
N VAL A 215 -3.26 7.56 5.46
CA VAL A 215 -4.27 8.13 4.55
C VAL A 215 -3.64 9.29 3.79
N ASN A 216 -3.54 9.14 2.46
CA ASN A 216 -3.03 10.14 1.55
C ASN A 216 -3.81 10.14 0.22
N LEU A 217 -3.42 11.00 -0.73
CA LEU A 217 -4.14 11.15 -1.99
C LEU A 217 -4.18 9.86 -2.83
N GLU A 218 -3.07 9.12 -2.84
CA GLU A 218 -2.94 7.84 -3.53
C GLU A 218 -3.87 6.79 -2.91
N SER A 219 -3.90 6.68 -1.59
CA SER A 219 -4.75 5.71 -0.89
C SER A 219 -6.23 6.01 -1.07
N ILE A 220 -6.63 7.29 -1.03
CA ILE A 220 -8.02 7.70 -1.27
C ILE A 220 -8.42 7.35 -2.71
N THR A 221 -7.58 7.68 -3.68
CA THR A 221 -7.81 7.37 -5.09
C THR A 221 -7.92 5.87 -5.33
N PHE A 222 -7.05 5.07 -4.69
CA PHE A 222 -7.12 3.62 -4.72
C PHE A 222 -8.47 3.10 -4.19
N LEU A 223 -8.89 3.55 -3.00
CA LEU A 223 -10.13 3.10 -2.36
C LEU A 223 -11.36 3.41 -3.23
N LEU A 224 -11.42 4.61 -3.80
CA LEU A 224 -12.53 4.99 -4.69
C LEU A 224 -12.55 4.13 -5.96
N LYS A 225 -11.40 3.88 -6.58
CA LYS A 225 -11.31 2.97 -7.73
C LYS A 225 -11.73 1.55 -7.36
N PHE A 226 -11.32 1.07 -6.20
CA PHE A 226 -11.69 -0.25 -5.68
C PHE A 226 -13.20 -0.39 -5.49
N LEU A 227 -13.85 0.61 -4.86
CA LEU A 227 -15.32 0.63 -4.68
C LEU A 227 -16.07 0.55 -6.01
N GLN A 228 -15.53 1.12 -7.10
CA GLN A 228 -16.13 1.02 -8.44
C GLN A 228 -16.01 -0.38 -9.06
N MET A 229 -15.05 -1.20 -8.63
CA MET A 229 -14.81 -2.52 -9.23
C MET A 229 -16.01 -3.45 -9.03
N GLU A 230 -16.69 -3.38 -7.88
CA GLU A 230 -17.86 -4.23 -7.59
C GLU A 230 -18.96 -4.08 -8.66
N SER A 231 -19.21 -2.86 -9.12
CA SER A 231 -20.23 -2.58 -10.13
C SER A 231 -19.88 -3.10 -11.53
N LYS A 232 -18.59 -3.33 -11.78
CA LYS A 232 -18.06 -3.82 -13.07
C LYS A 232 -17.81 -5.33 -13.07
N GLU A 233 -17.83 -5.97 -11.91
CA GLU A 233 -17.57 -7.39 -11.76
C GLU A 233 -18.78 -8.23 -12.21
N THR A 234 -18.51 -9.19 -13.10
CA THR A 234 -19.52 -10.10 -13.66
C THR A 234 -19.59 -11.43 -12.93
N ASN A 235 -18.50 -11.84 -12.27
CA ASN A 235 -18.45 -13.08 -11.52
C ASN A 235 -19.08 -12.89 -10.13
N GLU A 236 -20.16 -13.63 -9.82
CA GLU A 236 -20.89 -13.46 -8.56
C GLU A 236 -20.05 -13.78 -7.32
N SER A 237 -19.12 -14.75 -7.41
CA SER A 237 -18.21 -15.07 -6.30
C SER A 237 -17.26 -13.90 -6.03
N SER A 238 -16.58 -13.42 -7.07
CA SER A 238 -15.70 -12.23 -6.97
C SER A 238 -16.47 -11.02 -6.47
N LYS A 239 -17.71 -10.82 -6.96
CA LYS A 239 -18.58 -9.72 -6.53
C LYS A 239 -18.93 -9.80 -5.05
N ASN A 240 -19.19 -11.00 -4.51
CA ASN A 240 -19.46 -11.18 -3.08
C ASN A 240 -18.23 -10.88 -2.21
N VAL A 241 -17.03 -11.26 -2.68
CA VAL A 241 -15.77 -10.88 -2.02
C VAL A 241 -15.62 -9.36 -2.00
N LEU A 242 -15.80 -8.69 -3.14
CA LEU A 242 -15.73 -7.23 -3.24
C LEU A 242 -16.75 -6.55 -2.33
N LYS A 243 -18.01 -7.03 -2.27
CA LYS A 243 -19.04 -6.52 -1.35
C LYS A 243 -18.61 -6.60 0.11
N MET A 244 -18.03 -7.72 0.53
CA MET A 244 -17.60 -7.91 1.91
C MET A 244 -16.45 -6.96 2.26
N VAL A 245 -15.49 -6.78 1.35
CA VAL A 245 -14.37 -5.85 1.54
C VAL A 245 -14.85 -4.39 1.49
N ASN A 246 -15.78 -4.06 0.60
CA ASN A 246 -16.42 -2.75 0.54
C ASN A 246 -17.15 -2.43 1.85
N LYS A 247 -17.85 -3.40 2.44
CA LYS A 247 -18.46 -3.23 3.77
C LYS A 247 -17.41 -2.89 4.83
N VAL A 248 -16.22 -3.48 4.80
CA VAL A 248 -15.13 -3.14 5.74
C VAL A 248 -14.70 -1.68 5.56
N ILE A 249 -14.43 -1.26 4.32
CA ILE A 249 -14.03 0.10 3.98
C ILE A 249 -15.11 1.11 4.39
N GLU A 250 -16.35 0.86 3.99
CA GLU A 250 -17.49 1.76 4.20
C GLU A 250 -17.99 1.78 5.65
N SER A 251 -17.64 0.79 6.47
CA SER A 251 -18.01 0.83 7.90
C SER A 251 -17.04 1.67 8.74
N SER A 252 -15.81 1.86 8.26
CA SER A 252 -14.74 2.56 8.99
C SER A 252 -15.05 4.05 9.24
N ILE A 253 -15.27 4.42 10.51
CA ILE A 253 -15.51 5.82 10.90
C ILE A 253 -14.19 6.60 10.89
N GLU A 254 -13.11 5.96 11.32
CA GLU A 254 -11.80 6.60 11.43
C GLU A 254 -11.21 6.91 10.06
N LEU A 255 -11.43 6.04 9.06
CA LEU A 255 -11.06 6.33 7.67
C LEU A 255 -11.75 7.58 7.15
N ARG A 256 -13.08 7.71 7.33
CA ARG A 256 -13.81 8.93 6.91
C ARG A 256 -13.24 10.19 7.56
N ARG A 257 -12.95 10.15 8.87
CA ARG A 257 -12.38 11.27 9.62
C ARG A 257 -10.97 11.63 9.14
N LYS A 258 -10.11 10.63 8.93
CA LYS A 258 -8.74 10.83 8.43
C LYS A 258 -8.73 11.35 7.00
N ILE A 259 -9.63 10.87 6.14
CA ILE A 259 -9.80 11.41 4.78
C ILE A 259 -10.20 12.87 4.81
N GLN A 260 -11.22 13.24 5.60
CA GLN A 260 -11.62 14.63 5.78
C GLN A 260 -10.44 15.47 6.27
N THR A 261 -9.79 15.05 7.36
CA THR A 261 -8.65 15.76 7.95
C THR A 261 -7.52 15.95 6.95
N TYR A 262 -7.18 14.91 6.18
CA TYR A 262 -6.15 14.97 5.15
C TYR A 262 -6.50 15.97 4.04
N LEU A 263 -7.72 15.88 3.49
CA LEU A 263 -8.15 16.74 2.39
C LEU A 263 -8.20 18.22 2.80
N TYR A 264 -8.67 18.53 4.02
CA TYR A 264 -8.65 19.90 4.55
C TYR A 264 -7.28 20.36 5.04
N ALA A 265 -6.29 19.47 5.20
CA ALA A 265 -4.91 19.85 5.47
C ALA A 265 -4.06 19.97 4.18
N LEU A 266 -4.62 19.57 3.04
CA LEU A 266 -3.88 19.44 1.79
C LEU A 266 -3.48 20.81 1.23
N LYS A 267 -2.17 21.02 1.10
CA LYS A 267 -1.61 22.12 0.29
C LYS A 267 -1.56 21.68 -1.16
N ILE A 268 -2.58 22.06 -1.92
CA ILE A 268 -2.75 21.60 -3.29
C ILE A 268 -1.68 22.18 -4.23
N THR A 269 -1.24 21.37 -5.19
CA THR A 269 -0.30 21.71 -6.27
C THR A 269 -0.92 21.29 -7.59
N MET A 270 -0.32 21.69 -8.71
CA MET A 270 -0.81 21.37 -10.07
C MET A 270 -0.95 19.86 -10.33
N GLU A 271 -0.05 19.07 -9.75
CA GLU A 271 -0.02 17.61 -9.88
C GLU A 271 -1.24 16.95 -9.21
N HIS A 272 -1.75 17.55 -8.13
CA HIS A 272 -2.87 17.00 -7.36
C HIS A 272 -4.24 17.23 -8.00
N PHE A 273 -4.39 18.16 -8.95
CA PHE A 273 -5.72 18.54 -9.47
C PHE A 273 -6.46 17.37 -10.12
N ARG A 274 -5.74 16.47 -10.81
CA ARG A 274 -6.35 15.30 -11.44
C ARG A 274 -6.99 14.38 -10.40
N ASP A 275 -6.26 14.08 -9.34
CA ASP A 275 -6.72 13.16 -8.30
C ASP A 275 -7.81 13.79 -7.44
N ILE A 276 -7.69 15.08 -7.10
CA ILE A 276 -8.73 15.80 -6.38
C ILE A 276 -10.01 15.90 -7.21
N ARG A 277 -9.90 16.20 -8.51
CA ARG A 277 -11.05 16.18 -9.41
C ARG A 277 -11.70 14.80 -9.44
N PHE A 278 -10.91 13.73 -9.57
CA PHE A 278 -11.41 12.35 -9.52
C PHE A 278 -12.13 12.03 -8.20
N ILE A 279 -11.58 12.45 -7.06
CA ILE A 279 -12.18 12.25 -5.74
C ILE A 279 -13.52 12.98 -5.65
N LEU A 280 -13.57 14.24 -6.07
CA LEU A 280 -14.76 15.07 -5.97
C LEU A 280 -15.85 14.72 -7.00
N SER A 281 -15.47 14.11 -8.13
CA SER A 281 -16.42 13.59 -9.13
C SER A 281 -17.06 12.26 -8.72
N PHE A 282 -16.50 11.58 -7.72
CA PHE A 282 -17.10 10.35 -7.22
C PHE A 282 -18.50 10.61 -6.68
N LYS A 283 -19.50 9.77 -6.90
CA LYS A 283 -20.92 10.09 -6.58
C LYS A 283 -21.10 10.55 -5.10
N PRO A 284 -21.98 11.54 -4.81
CA PRO A 284 -22.20 12.07 -3.44
C PRO A 284 -22.64 11.04 -2.41
N GLN A 285 -23.16 9.90 -2.88
CA GLN A 285 -23.62 8.79 -2.05
C GLN A 285 -22.48 7.89 -1.57
N SER A 286 -21.22 8.15 -1.94
CA SER A 286 -20.10 7.41 -1.37
C SER A 286 -19.97 7.73 0.10
N ILE A 287 -20.27 6.73 0.93
CA ILE A 287 -20.14 6.79 2.39
C ILE A 287 -18.74 7.27 2.78
N LEU A 288 -17.71 6.94 1.99
CA LEU A 288 -16.32 7.28 2.27
C LEU A 288 -16.05 8.80 2.31
N LEU A 289 -16.74 9.57 1.46
CA LEU A 289 -16.58 11.04 1.37
C LEU A 289 -17.70 11.78 2.11
N PHE A 290 -18.53 11.08 2.88
CA PHE A 290 -19.72 11.66 3.53
C PHE A 290 -19.41 12.88 4.42
N LEU A 291 -18.24 12.91 5.08
CA LEU A 291 -17.83 14.02 5.94
C LEU A 291 -17.19 15.19 5.16
N VAL A 292 -17.03 15.06 3.84
CA VAL A 292 -16.36 16.05 3.00
C VAL A 292 -17.42 16.87 2.26
N ASP A 293 -17.65 18.10 2.72
CA ASP A 293 -18.41 19.06 1.94
C ASP A 293 -17.55 19.55 0.76
N ARG A 294 -17.97 19.21 -0.46
CA ARG A 294 -17.17 19.49 -1.66
C ARG A 294 -16.98 20.98 -1.90
N LYS A 295 -18.02 21.78 -1.64
CA LYS A 295 -17.97 23.22 -1.87
C LYS A 295 -17.00 23.84 -0.88
N ASP A 296 -17.16 23.53 0.40
CA ASP A 296 -16.31 24.07 1.45
C ASP A 296 -14.86 23.61 1.29
N LEU A 297 -14.63 22.35 0.87
CA LEU A 297 -13.30 21.85 0.56
C LEU A 297 -12.66 22.61 -0.60
N LEU A 298 -13.37 22.83 -1.71
CA LEU A 298 -12.81 23.59 -2.84
C LEU A 298 -12.50 25.05 -2.48
N ILE A 299 -13.37 25.69 -1.71
CA ILE A 299 -13.12 27.05 -1.19
C ILE A 299 -11.88 27.03 -0.28
N HIS A 300 -11.78 26.05 0.61
CA HIS A 300 -10.64 25.88 1.51
C HIS A 300 -9.33 25.70 0.73
N LEU A 301 -9.28 24.75 -0.19
CA LEU A 301 -8.11 24.44 -1.00
C LEU A 301 -7.66 25.64 -1.86
N MET A 302 -8.59 26.44 -2.38
CA MET A 302 -8.27 27.68 -3.10
C MET A 302 -7.59 28.71 -2.19
N ASN A 303 -8.12 28.89 -0.98
CA ASN A 303 -7.64 29.87 -0.01
C ASN A 303 -6.27 29.49 0.58
N HIS A 304 -5.95 28.20 0.59
CA HIS A 304 -4.73 27.64 1.18
C HIS A 304 -3.76 27.02 0.16
N ALA A 305 -3.90 27.40 -1.12
CA ALA A 305 -2.93 27.01 -2.12
C ALA A 305 -1.54 27.59 -1.77
N ASN A 306 -0.50 26.80 -2.02
CA ASN A 306 0.87 27.22 -1.75
C ASN A 306 1.23 28.44 -2.62
N ALA A 307 2.21 29.24 -2.17
CA ALA A 307 2.59 30.57 -2.68
C ALA A 307 2.94 30.70 -4.19
N SER A 308 2.79 29.64 -4.99
CA SER A 308 2.97 29.63 -6.43
C SER A 308 1.66 29.88 -7.19
N TYR A 309 0.96 30.96 -6.85
CA TYR A 309 -0.19 31.42 -7.63
C TYR A 309 0.33 31.92 -8.99
N SER A 310 0.13 31.11 -10.04
CA SER A 310 0.45 31.47 -11.42
C SER A 310 -0.83 31.51 -12.28
N TYR A 311 -0.72 32.07 -13.48
CA TYR A 311 -1.80 32.02 -14.47
C TYR A 311 -2.22 30.57 -14.77
N GLU A 312 -1.25 29.68 -14.92
CA GLU A 312 -1.45 28.25 -15.17
C GLU A 312 -2.21 27.60 -14.00
N TYR A 313 -1.87 27.96 -12.75
CA TYR A 313 -2.58 27.49 -11.57
C TYR A 313 -4.07 27.86 -11.60
N PHE A 314 -4.38 29.15 -11.75
CA PHE A 314 -5.78 29.61 -11.78
C PHE A 314 -6.55 29.06 -12.98
N LYS A 315 -5.90 28.96 -14.14
CA LYS A 315 -6.48 28.34 -15.34
C LYS A 315 -6.79 26.86 -15.11
N GLN A 316 -5.85 26.10 -14.57
CA GLN A 316 -6.06 24.67 -14.34
C GLN A 316 -7.09 24.44 -13.21
N TRP A 317 -7.17 25.34 -12.21
CA TRP A 317 -8.21 25.30 -11.20
C TRP A 317 -9.59 25.48 -11.84
N PHE A 318 -9.73 26.50 -12.68
CA PHE A 318 -10.94 26.77 -13.42
C PHE A 318 -11.34 25.56 -14.28
N CYS A 319 -10.43 25.03 -15.09
CA CYS A 319 -10.69 23.88 -15.96
C CYS A 319 -11.00 22.59 -15.18
N SER A 320 -10.49 22.44 -13.96
CA SER A 320 -10.67 21.21 -13.17
C SER A 320 -11.96 21.22 -12.36
N PHE A 321 -12.35 22.39 -11.84
CA PHE A 321 -13.43 22.49 -10.86
C PHE A 321 -14.57 23.39 -11.32
N LEU A 322 -14.31 24.51 -11.98
CA LEU A 322 -15.38 25.43 -12.40
C LEU A 322 -15.96 25.12 -13.78
N LEU A 323 -15.21 24.44 -14.64
CA LEU A 323 -15.73 24.06 -15.94
C LEU A 323 -16.80 22.98 -15.76
N PHE A 324 -18.05 23.33 -16.11
CA PHE A 324 -19.17 22.40 -15.99
C PHE A 324 -18.88 21.15 -16.82
N ASN A 325 -18.75 20.02 -16.15
CA ASN A 325 -18.55 18.72 -16.77
C ASN A 325 -19.46 17.72 -16.04
N GLU A 326 -20.08 16.80 -16.79
CA GLU A 326 -21.08 15.85 -16.29
C GLU A 326 -20.58 14.99 -15.11
N ASP A 327 -19.27 14.93 -14.86
CA ASP A 327 -18.69 14.17 -13.75
C ASP A 327 -18.84 14.85 -12.37
N LEU A 328 -19.04 16.17 -12.29
CA LEU A 328 -19.20 16.92 -11.03
C LEU A 328 -20.68 17.23 -10.68
N ASN A 329 -21.59 16.44 -11.26
CA ASN A 329 -22.98 16.70 -11.62
C ASN A 329 -24.03 17.15 -10.57
N ASP A 330 -23.67 17.72 -9.41
CA ASP A 330 -24.66 18.08 -8.37
C ASP A 330 -24.61 19.55 -7.93
N TRP A 331 -23.87 20.40 -8.64
CA TRP A 331 -23.77 21.81 -8.24
C TRP A 331 -25.03 22.55 -8.64
N ASN A 332 -25.79 23.01 -7.65
CA ASN A 332 -26.84 23.97 -7.91
C ASN A 332 -26.24 25.33 -8.32
N LYS A 333 -27.09 26.16 -8.95
CA LYS A 333 -26.73 27.50 -9.42
C LYS A 333 -26.03 28.34 -8.35
N GLN A 334 -26.49 28.27 -7.10
CA GLN A 334 -25.93 29.04 -5.99
C GLN A 334 -24.50 28.60 -5.65
N THR A 335 -24.25 27.30 -5.56
CA THR A 335 -22.93 26.72 -5.29
C THR A 335 -21.92 27.15 -6.35
N TYR A 336 -22.32 27.10 -7.61
CA TYR A 336 -21.48 27.54 -8.72
C TYR A 336 -21.13 29.04 -8.63
N GLN A 337 -22.10 29.90 -8.33
CA GLN A 337 -21.86 31.34 -8.15
C GLN A 337 -20.90 31.61 -6.98
N GLU A 338 -21.05 30.90 -5.86
CA GLU A 338 -20.15 31.02 -4.72
C GLU A 338 -18.72 30.63 -5.09
N LEU A 339 -18.53 29.53 -5.82
CA LEU A 339 -17.21 29.05 -6.24
C LEU A 339 -16.52 30.01 -7.23
N ILE A 340 -17.24 30.52 -8.24
CA ILE A 340 -16.69 31.56 -9.14
C ILE A 340 -16.30 32.80 -8.33
N ARG A 341 -17.15 33.23 -7.41
CA ARG A 341 -16.87 34.41 -6.58
C ARG A 341 -15.59 34.23 -5.76
N HIS A 342 -15.37 33.06 -5.17
CA HIS A 342 -14.13 32.81 -4.43
C HIS A 342 -12.91 32.74 -5.36
N TRP A 343 -13.01 32.06 -6.51
CA TRP A 343 -11.92 31.98 -7.48
C TRP A 343 -11.51 33.36 -8.01
N SER A 344 -12.47 34.15 -8.47
CA SER A 344 -12.24 35.51 -8.95
C SER A 344 -11.69 36.43 -7.86
N HIS A 345 -12.20 36.35 -6.63
CA HIS A 345 -11.67 37.14 -5.52
C HIS A 345 -10.19 36.83 -5.24
N GLN A 346 -9.79 35.56 -5.32
CA GLN A 346 -8.38 35.16 -5.19
C GLN A 346 -7.54 35.63 -6.38
N LEU A 347 -8.09 35.53 -7.60
CA LEU A 347 -7.46 36.04 -8.83
C LEU A 347 -7.19 37.55 -8.75
N CYS A 348 -8.15 38.33 -8.24
CA CYS A 348 -8.06 39.79 -8.13
C CYS A 348 -6.92 40.28 -7.22
N LYS A 349 -6.39 39.43 -6.34
CA LYS A 349 -5.21 39.76 -5.52
C LYS A 349 -3.92 39.86 -6.34
N TYR A 350 -3.93 39.36 -7.58
CA TYR A 350 -2.77 39.29 -8.46
C TYR A 350 -3.07 39.95 -9.81
N TYR A 351 -2.88 41.26 -9.90
CA TYR A 351 -3.26 42.09 -11.06
C TYR A 351 -2.73 41.55 -12.40
N ASP A 352 -1.46 41.16 -12.47
CA ASP A 352 -0.85 40.62 -13.70
C ASP A 352 -1.52 39.30 -14.14
N ILE A 353 -1.90 38.45 -13.19
CA ILE A 353 -2.58 37.19 -13.45
C ILE A 353 -4.00 37.45 -13.92
N MET A 354 -4.69 38.40 -13.28
CA MET A 354 -6.04 38.79 -13.69
C MET A 354 -6.05 39.31 -15.12
N ILE A 355 -5.13 40.21 -15.51
CA ILE A 355 -5.02 40.68 -16.90
C ILE A 355 -4.82 39.50 -17.85
N LYS A 356 -3.95 38.54 -17.51
CA LYS A 356 -3.74 37.35 -18.32
C LYS A 356 -4.99 36.48 -18.44
N ILE A 357 -5.77 36.32 -17.38
CA ILE A 357 -7.05 35.62 -17.43
C ILE A 357 -8.06 36.38 -18.32
N MET A 358 -8.18 37.70 -18.15
CA MET A 358 -9.11 38.52 -18.92
C MET A 358 -8.78 38.55 -20.41
N THR A 359 -7.50 38.64 -20.77
CA THR A 359 -7.05 38.54 -22.17
C THR A 359 -7.29 37.16 -22.79
N ASN A 360 -7.52 36.13 -21.95
CA ASN A 360 -7.85 34.77 -22.38
C ASN A 360 -9.28 34.38 -22.00
N ILE A 361 -10.17 35.34 -21.70
CA ILE A 361 -11.53 35.07 -21.23
C ILE A 361 -12.33 34.27 -22.25
N ASP A 362 -12.14 34.56 -23.54
CA ASP A 362 -12.78 33.85 -24.65
C ASP A 362 -12.39 32.37 -24.69
N VAL A 363 -11.13 32.06 -24.36
CA VAL A 363 -10.67 30.66 -24.29
C VAL A 363 -11.35 29.92 -23.14
N LEU A 364 -11.51 30.58 -21.99
CA LEU A 364 -12.17 30.00 -20.82
C LEU A 364 -13.68 29.87 -21.03
N SER A 365 -14.32 30.87 -21.64
CA SER A 365 -15.75 30.88 -21.91
C SER A 365 -16.14 29.87 -22.98
N ASN A 366 -15.32 29.67 -24.01
CA ASN A 366 -15.58 28.67 -25.06
C ASN A 366 -15.38 27.23 -24.58
N ALA A 367 -14.80 27.03 -23.39
CA ALA A 367 -14.56 25.71 -22.84
C ALA A 367 -15.81 25.14 -22.11
N PHE A 368 -16.87 25.93 -21.91
CA PHE A 368 -18.12 25.45 -21.34
C PHE A 368 -18.95 24.65 -22.35
N GLU A 369 -19.42 23.48 -21.93
CA GLU A 369 -20.41 22.71 -22.68
C GLU A 369 -21.84 23.22 -22.44
N ASN A 370 -22.10 23.84 -21.29
CA ASN A 370 -23.41 24.35 -20.89
C ASN A 370 -23.49 25.88 -20.99
N GLN A 371 -24.31 26.36 -21.92
CA GLN A 371 -24.50 27.80 -22.21
C GLN A 371 -25.02 28.59 -20.99
N HIS A 372 -25.78 27.98 -20.08
CA HIS A 372 -26.28 28.68 -18.89
C HIS A 372 -25.14 29.05 -17.94
N TYR A 373 -24.25 28.10 -17.66
CA TYR A 373 -23.09 28.33 -16.78
C TYR A 373 -22.03 29.21 -17.44
N GLN A 374 -21.90 29.13 -18.77
CA GLN A 374 -21.09 30.04 -19.57
C GLN A 374 -21.58 31.49 -19.42
N ALA A 375 -22.87 31.75 -19.65
CA ALA A 375 -23.45 33.08 -19.51
C ALA A 375 -23.26 33.63 -18.09
N MET A 376 -23.51 32.82 -17.07
CA MET A 376 -23.28 33.21 -15.67
C MET A 376 -21.82 33.56 -15.37
N PHE A 377 -20.87 32.80 -15.92
CA PHE A 377 -19.45 33.09 -15.77
C PHE A 377 -19.09 34.42 -16.44
N ILE A 378 -19.54 34.65 -17.67
CA ILE A 378 -19.29 35.89 -18.41
C ILE A 378 -19.87 37.10 -17.66
N ASP A 379 -21.15 37.05 -17.28
CA ASP A 379 -21.82 38.13 -16.54
C ASP A 379 -21.08 38.47 -15.25
N TYR A 380 -20.62 37.43 -14.53
CA TYR A 380 -19.88 37.62 -13.30
C TYR A 380 -18.52 38.26 -13.55
N MET A 381 -17.76 37.80 -14.55
CA MET A 381 -16.44 38.36 -14.87
C MET A 381 -16.51 39.80 -15.36
N ILE A 382 -17.56 40.18 -16.11
CA ILE A 382 -17.85 41.57 -16.47
C ILE A 382 -18.05 42.42 -15.20
N SER A 383 -18.86 41.92 -14.25
CA SER A 383 -19.10 42.61 -12.98
C SER A 383 -17.82 42.82 -12.18
N VAL A 384 -16.93 41.81 -12.12
CA VAL A 384 -15.62 41.92 -11.47
C VAL A 384 -14.77 43.02 -12.11
N CYS A 385 -14.77 43.14 -13.44
CA CYS A 385 -14.00 44.17 -14.15
C CYS A 385 -14.48 45.59 -13.85
N PHE A 386 -15.79 45.79 -13.66
CA PHE A 386 -16.34 47.11 -13.32
C PHE A 386 -16.17 47.50 -11.84
N GLN A 387 -15.82 46.53 -10.97
CA GLN A 387 -15.61 46.76 -9.54
C GLN A 387 -14.17 47.08 -9.17
N GLN A 388 -13.21 46.88 -10.09
CA GLN A 388 -11.83 47.29 -9.94
C GLN A 388 -11.59 48.66 -10.58
#